data_AF-A0A951KFW3-F1
#
_entry.id   AF-A0A951KFW3-F1
#
_cell.length_a   1.000
_cell.length_b   1.000
_cell.length_c   1.000
_cell.angle_alpha   90.00
_cell.angle_beta   90.00
_cell.angle_gamma   90.00
#
_symmetry.space_group_name_H-M   'P 1'
#
loop_
_entity.id
_entity.type
_entity.pdbx_description
1 polymer ?
#
loop_
_entity_poly.entity_id
_entity_poly.type
_entity_poly.pdbx_seq_one_letter_code
_entity_poly.pdbx_strand_id
1 'polypeptide(L)'
;MATVQSSLTEQTERPPIEIASPASTAWPLVLAFGFTLICAGLLTSVSVSVLGAVLTVAGCAGWFREVLPRAHEIEIPVIPSEFAAVTNRPVVDRLPVAPDQLRAWLPLRTHPISAGLKGGLAGGVAMAVLACAYGVFKAGSIWYPINLLAASVYAQSLRLGGSQLNAFHPDSLAIALLLHALVSTAVGLLYGAMLPMFSRRPIILGGLIGPVLWSGLLYSMLSLLDPLLESHIDWLWFIASQVAFGIVAGLVVVRQPRTPTRENVAFAIRAGVEAPGTMAPHASGEERP
;
A
#
# COMPACT_ATOMS: atom_id res chain seq x y z
N MET A 1 -19.05 -66.87 26.06
CA MET A 1 -17.74 -66.25 25.76
C MET A 1 -17.59 -66.09 24.25
N ALA A 2 -18.51 -65.34 23.61
CA ALA A 2 -18.56 -65.15 22.16
C ALA A 2 -19.49 -63.98 21.81
N THR A 3 -19.26 -62.78 22.36
CA THR A 3 -20.09 -61.59 22.04
C THR A 3 -19.42 -60.26 22.39
N VAL A 4 -18.11 -60.11 22.12
CA VAL A 4 -17.39 -58.83 22.34
C VAL A 4 -16.46 -58.46 21.16
N GLN A 5 -16.58 -59.11 20.00
CA GLN A 5 -15.60 -58.94 18.90
C GLN A 5 -16.16 -58.38 17.58
N SER A 6 -17.39 -57.85 17.55
CA SER A 6 -17.97 -57.29 16.31
C SER A 6 -18.27 -55.78 16.34
N SER A 7 -17.60 -55.01 17.21
CA SER A 7 -17.79 -53.54 17.28
C SER A 7 -16.54 -52.74 16.90
N LEU A 8 -15.62 -53.31 16.12
CA LEU A 8 -14.37 -52.65 15.67
C LEU A 8 -14.30 -52.38 14.16
N THR A 9 -15.41 -52.52 13.42
CA THR A 9 -15.39 -52.35 11.96
C THR A 9 -16.49 -51.42 11.44
N GLU A 10 -16.72 -50.31 12.13
CA GLU A 10 -17.40 -49.15 11.55
C GLU A 10 -16.69 -47.87 12.01
N GLN A 11 -15.39 -47.75 11.72
CA GLN A 11 -14.88 -46.40 11.44
C GLN A 11 -15.48 -46.01 10.10
N THR A 12 -16.63 -45.33 10.15
CA THR A 12 -17.16 -44.60 9.01
C THR A 12 -16.04 -43.71 8.48
N GLU A 13 -15.44 -44.09 7.35
CA GLU A 13 -14.62 -43.22 6.51
C GLU A 13 -15.47 -41.98 6.24
N ARG A 14 -15.32 -40.94 7.06
CA ARG A 14 -15.87 -39.64 6.73
C ARG A 14 -15.14 -39.22 5.46
N PRO A 15 -15.87 -38.88 4.37
CA PRO A 15 -15.23 -38.44 3.15
C PRO A 15 -14.26 -37.29 3.47
N PRO A 16 -13.09 -37.23 2.82
CA PRO A 16 -12.12 -36.16 3.02
C PRO A 16 -12.84 -34.82 2.93
N ILE A 17 -12.65 -33.96 3.94
CA ILE A 17 -13.21 -32.61 3.90
C ILE A 17 -12.33 -31.84 2.91
N GLU A 18 -12.89 -31.45 1.78
CA GLU A 18 -12.22 -30.56 0.83
C GLU A 18 -12.43 -29.11 1.28
N ILE A 19 -11.34 -28.33 1.25
CA ILE A 19 -11.39 -26.89 1.51
C ILE A 19 -10.84 -26.15 0.30
N ALA A 20 -11.63 -25.22 -0.22
CA ALA A 20 -11.22 -24.28 -1.24
C ALA A 20 -10.12 -23.37 -0.71
N SER A 21 -8.95 -23.41 -1.35
CA SER A 21 -7.80 -22.57 -1.03
C SER A 21 -7.39 -21.76 -2.25
N PRO A 22 -6.94 -20.49 -2.08
CA PRO A 22 -6.43 -19.71 -3.20
C PRO A 22 -5.22 -20.43 -3.84
N ALA A 23 -5.21 -20.49 -5.17
CA ALA A 23 -4.10 -21.05 -5.92
C ALA A 23 -2.87 -20.13 -5.91
N SER A 24 -1.68 -20.70 -6.04
CA SER A 24 -0.45 -19.93 -6.20
C SER A 24 -0.43 -19.21 -7.55
N THR A 25 0.02 -17.95 -7.57
CA THR A 25 0.16 -17.14 -8.79
C THR A 25 1.54 -16.48 -8.89
N ALA A 26 2.11 -16.46 -10.10
CA ALA A 26 3.40 -15.81 -10.37
C ALA A 26 3.27 -14.34 -10.81
N TRP A 27 2.07 -13.88 -11.17
CA TRP A 27 1.88 -12.56 -11.78
C TRP A 27 2.32 -11.37 -10.93
N PRO A 28 2.12 -11.35 -9.59
CA PRO A 28 2.64 -10.27 -8.75
C PRO A 28 4.17 -10.15 -8.83
N LEU A 29 4.88 -11.28 -8.94
CA LEU A 29 6.33 -11.30 -9.08
C LEU A 29 6.76 -10.77 -10.46
N VAL A 30 6.08 -11.20 -11.52
CA VAL A 30 6.32 -10.71 -12.90
C VAL A 30 6.09 -9.20 -12.98
N LEU A 31 5.02 -8.71 -12.36
CA LEU A 31 4.71 -7.28 -12.29
C LEU A 31 5.82 -6.49 -11.57
N ALA A 32 6.24 -6.95 -10.38
CA ALA A 32 7.32 -6.31 -9.62
C ALA A 32 8.65 -6.31 -10.38
N PHE A 33 8.98 -7.41 -11.04
CA PHE A 33 10.17 -7.52 -11.87
C PHE A 33 10.10 -6.58 -13.09
N GLY A 34 8.93 -6.47 -13.73
CA GLY A 34 8.70 -5.51 -14.82
C GLY A 34 8.95 -4.08 -14.39
N PHE A 35 8.37 -3.64 -13.26
CA PHE A 35 8.61 -2.31 -12.69
C PHE A 35 10.09 -2.07 -12.38
N THR A 36 10.78 -3.07 -11.85
CA THR A 36 12.20 -3.00 -11.54
C THR A 36 13.03 -2.76 -12.80
N LEU A 37 12.71 -3.44 -13.90
CA LEU A 37 13.37 -3.25 -15.19
C LEU A 37 13.06 -1.90 -15.85
N ILE A 38 11.86 -1.33 -15.63
CA ILE A 38 11.57 0.04 -16.08
C ILE A 38 12.58 1.00 -15.45
N CYS A 39 12.74 0.95 -14.12
CA CYS A 39 13.67 1.80 -13.38
C CYS A 39 15.13 1.52 -13.74
N ALA A 40 15.53 0.25 -13.83
CA ALA A 40 16.89 -0.12 -14.21
C ALA A 40 17.23 0.33 -15.65
N GLY A 41 16.25 0.29 -16.56
CA GLY A 41 16.42 0.74 -17.93
C GLY A 41 16.65 2.24 -18.06
N LEU A 42 16.10 3.07 -17.15
CA LEU A 42 16.40 4.50 -17.10
C LEU A 42 17.90 4.77 -16.86
N LEU A 43 18.57 3.86 -16.13
CA LEU A 43 20.00 3.96 -15.82
C LEU A 43 20.90 3.25 -16.85
N THR A 44 20.34 2.35 -17.66
CA THR A 44 21.14 1.45 -18.52
C THR A 44 20.81 1.58 -19.99
N SER A 45 19.57 1.31 -20.40
CA SER A 45 19.14 1.41 -21.79
C SER A 45 17.61 1.43 -21.95
N VAL A 46 17.16 2.12 -23.01
CA VAL A 46 15.74 2.18 -23.39
C VAL A 46 15.15 0.79 -23.62
N SER A 47 15.92 -0.15 -24.20
CA SER A 47 15.48 -1.52 -24.46
C SER A 47 15.10 -2.27 -23.17
N VAL A 48 15.86 -2.07 -22.09
CA VAL A 48 15.56 -2.66 -20.78
C VAL A 48 14.29 -2.05 -20.20
N SER A 49 14.08 -0.74 -20.34
CA SER A 49 12.83 -0.09 -19.91
C SER A 49 11.62 -0.59 -20.69
N VAL A 50 11.75 -0.78 -22.01
CA VAL A 50 10.67 -1.32 -22.87
C VAL A 50 10.30 -2.74 -22.45
N LEU A 51 11.29 -3.61 -22.21
CA LEU A 51 11.04 -4.96 -21.70
C LEU A 51 10.31 -4.91 -20.34
N GLY A 52 10.75 -4.03 -19.44
CA GLY A 52 10.09 -3.82 -18.16
C GLY A 52 8.63 -3.37 -18.30
N ALA A 53 8.34 -2.46 -19.24
CA ALA A 53 6.99 -2.00 -19.54
C ALA A 53 6.10 -3.15 -20.05
N VAL A 54 6.62 -3.99 -20.95
CA VAL A 54 5.90 -5.17 -21.46
C VAL A 54 5.57 -6.15 -20.32
N LEU A 55 6.56 -6.47 -19.47
CA LEU A 55 6.34 -7.37 -18.32
C LEU A 55 5.39 -6.79 -17.29
N THR A 56 5.40 -5.47 -17.08
CA THR A 56 4.46 -4.77 -16.20
C THR A 56 3.03 -4.91 -16.72
N VAL A 57 2.81 -4.67 -18.01
CA VAL A 57 1.48 -4.83 -18.62
C VAL A 57 1.02 -6.28 -18.59
N ALA A 58 1.89 -7.23 -18.93
CA ALA A 58 1.59 -8.66 -18.88
C ALA A 58 1.30 -9.14 -17.45
N GLY A 59 2.08 -8.71 -16.47
CA GLY A 59 1.89 -8.99 -15.05
C GLY A 59 0.55 -8.48 -14.53
N CYS A 60 0.20 -7.23 -14.86
CA CYS A 60 -1.12 -6.68 -14.55
C CYS A 60 -2.23 -7.51 -15.20
N ALA A 61 -2.18 -7.70 -16.53
CA ALA A 61 -3.24 -8.39 -17.26
C ALA A 61 -3.43 -9.84 -16.79
N GLY A 62 -2.33 -10.58 -16.57
CA GLY A 62 -2.36 -11.94 -16.06
C GLY A 62 -2.94 -12.01 -14.65
N TRP A 63 -2.50 -11.12 -13.75
CA TRP A 63 -3.01 -11.10 -12.39
C TRP A 63 -4.50 -10.78 -12.34
N PHE A 64 -4.95 -9.76 -13.07
CA PHE A 64 -6.38 -9.41 -13.12
C PHE A 64 -7.23 -10.54 -13.69
N ARG A 65 -6.74 -11.28 -14.68
CA ARG A 65 -7.48 -12.42 -15.27
C ARG A 65 -7.58 -13.63 -14.34
N GLU A 66 -6.64 -13.82 -13.43
CA GLU A 66 -6.70 -14.91 -12.44
C GLU A 66 -7.56 -14.57 -11.22
N VAL A 67 -7.75 -13.29 -10.93
CA VAL A 67 -8.54 -12.84 -9.77
C VAL A 67 -9.97 -12.47 -10.16
N LEU A 68 -10.18 -11.93 -11.36
CA LEU A 68 -11.48 -11.45 -11.83
C LEU A 68 -12.11 -12.37 -12.87
N PRO A 69 -13.45 -12.57 -12.83
CA PRO A 69 -14.40 -12.16 -11.79
C PRO A 69 -14.49 -13.15 -10.62
N ARG A 70 -13.93 -14.36 -10.79
CA ARG A 70 -13.85 -15.40 -9.76
C ARG A 70 -12.39 -15.66 -9.45
N ALA A 71 -12.05 -15.68 -8.17
CA ALA A 71 -10.70 -16.00 -7.72
C ALA A 71 -10.34 -17.44 -8.13
N HIS A 72 -9.13 -17.64 -8.61
CA HIS A 72 -8.61 -18.97 -8.89
C HIS A 72 -8.37 -19.72 -7.57
N GLU A 73 -9.18 -20.74 -7.32
CA GLU A 73 -9.15 -21.57 -6.11
C GLU A 73 -8.86 -23.04 -6.50
N ILE A 74 -8.17 -23.75 -5.62
CA ILE A 74 -7.92 -25.20 -5.69
C ILE A 74 -8.50 -25.88 -4.46
N GLU A 75 -9.13 -27.03 -4.66
CA GLU A 75 -9.63 -27.85 -3.56
C GLU A 75 -8.48 -28.66 -2.98
N ILE A 76 -8.25 -28.53 -1.66
CA ILE A 76 -7.22 -29.26 -0.94
C ILE A 76 -7.89 -30.24 0.03
N PRO A 77 -7.59 -31.56 -0.06
CA PRO A 77 -8.13 -32.51 0.90
C PRO A 77 -7.52 -32.28 2.27
N VAL A 78 -8.36 -32.05 3.27
CA VAL A 78 -7.95 -31.94 4.66
C VAL A 78 -8.00 -33.32 5.28
N ILE A 79 -6.82 -33.85 5.59
CA ILE A 79 -6.67 -35.05 6.41
C ILE A 79 -6.79 -34.58 7.87
N PRO A 80 -7.86 -34.97 8.61
CA PRO A 80 -7.99 -34.59 10.01
C PRO A 80 -6.83 -35.20 10.80
N SER A 81 -5.94 -34.35 11.31
CA SER A 81 -4.91 -34.77 12.26
C SER A 81 -5.47 -34.65 13.67
N GLU A 82 -5.59 -35.78 14.36
CA GLU A 82 -5.89 -35.79 15.80
C GLU A 82 -4.66 -35.31 16.58
N PHE A 83 -4.42 -33.99 16.57
CA PHE A 83 -3.37 -33.41 17.39
C PHE A 83 -3.92 -33.17 18.80
N ALA A 84 -3.46 -33.96 19.77
CA ALA A 84 -3.67 -33.65 21.18
C ALA A 84 -2.81 -32.42 21.54
N ALA A 85 -3.44 -31.24 21.57
CA ALA A 85 -2.77 -30.02 21.98
C ALA A 85 -2.42 -30.08 23.47
N VAL A 86 -1.23 -30.58 23.81
CA VAL A 86 -0.70 -30.56 25.18
C VAL A 86 -0.06 -29.20 25.45
N THR A 87 -0.46 -28.56 26.55
CA THR A 87 0.10 -27.29 26.99
C THR A 87 0.41 -27.31 28.47
N ASN A 88 1.57 -26.77 28.86
CA ASN A 88 1.96 -26.59 30.26
C ASN A 88 1.34 -25.32 30.89
N ARG A 89 0.49 -24.59 30.17
CA ARG A 89 -0.13 -23.36 30.65
C ARG A 89 -1.18 -23.67 31.72
N PRO A 90 -1.38 -22.79 32.72
CA PRO A 90 -2.45 -22.97 33.70
C PRO A 90 -3.80 -23.15 33.00
N VAL A 91 -4.61 -24.07 33.51
CA VAL A 91 -5.98 -24.25 33.01
C VAL A 91 -6.76 -22.99 33.37
N VAL A 92 -7.05 -22.18 32.35
CA VAL A 92 -7.92 -21.00 32.47
C VAL A 92 -9.34 -21.48 32.21
N ASP A 93 -10.28 -21.05 33.05
CA ASP A 93 -11.70 -21.36 32.89
C ASP A 93 -12.17 -20.87 31.51
N ARG A 94 -12.62 -21.81 30.68
CA ARG A 94 -13.10 -21.47 29.33
C ARG A 94 -14.57 -21.17 29.45
N LEU A 95 -14.91 -19.88 29.48
CA LEU A 95 -16.27 -19.45 29.26
C LEU A 95 -16.79 -20.10 27.97
N PRO A 96 -17.95 -20.77 27.99
CA PRO A 96 -18.54 -21.33 26.78
C PRO A 96 -18.72 -20.18 25.79
N VAL A 97 -18.06 -20.28 24.63
CA VAL A 97 -18.31 -19.37 23.52
C VAL A 97 -19.77 -19.56 23.17
N ALA A 98 -20.58 -18.51 23.34
CA ALA A 98 -21.98 -18.59 22.95
C ALA A 98 -22.05 -19.03 21.47
N PRO A 99 -22.94 -19.94 21.07
CA PRO A 99 -23.05 -20.39 19.67
C PRO A 99 -23.19 -19.22 18.69
N ASP A 100 -23.74 -18.11 19.18
CA ASP A 100 -24.06 -16.89 18.44
C ASP A 100 -22.91 -15.85 18.47
N GLN A 101 -21.82 -16.11 19.22
CA GLN A 101 -20.63 -15.24 19.22
C GLN A 101 -19.81 -15.45 17.95
N LEU A 102 -20.24 -14.79 16.87
CA LEU A 102 -19.45 -14.62 15.66
C LEU A 102 -18.13 -13.88 15.97
N ARG A 103 -17.05 -14.27 15.27
CA ARG A 103 -15.77 -13.58 15.33
C ARG A 103 -15.97 -12.09 15.05
N ALA A 104 -15.59 -11.23 16.00
CA ALA A 104 -15.70 -9.79 15.81
C ALA A 104 -14.74 -9.32 14.70
N TRP A 105 -15.29 -8.71 13.65
CA TRP A 105 -14.54 -8.13 12.54
C TRP A 105 -14.20 -6.68 12.88
N LEU A 106 -12.94 -6.44 13.26
CA LEU A 106 -12.44 -5.13 13.66
C LEU A 106 -11.24 -4.76 12.78
N PRO A 107 -11.12 -3.49 12.34
CA PRO A 107 -12.01 -2.37 12.63
C PRO A 107 -13.28 -2.35 11.78
N LEU A 108 -14.41 -1.90 12.35
CA LEU A 108 -15.71 -1.81 11.65
C LEU A 108 -15.76 -0.72 10.56
N ARG A 109 -14.92 0.31 10.69
CA ARG A 109 -14.86 1.43 9.74
C ARG A 109 -13.42 1.88 9.54
N THR A 110 -13.04 2.09 8.29
CA THR A 110 -11.72 2.60 7.89
C THR A 110 -11.88 3.78 6.95
N HIS A 111 -10.84 4.58 6.81
CA HIS A 111 -10.82 5.60 5.76
C HIS A 111 -10.60 4.90 4.40
N PRO A 112 -11.28 5.34 3.33
CA PRO A 112 -11.06 4.78 2.01
C PRO A 112 -9.65 5.11 1.51
N ILE A 113 -9.09 4.28 0.61
CA ILE A 113 -7.77 4.53 0.01
C ILE A 113 -7.72 5.90 -0.70
N SER A 114 -8.85 6.31 -1.29
CA SER A 114 -9.00 7.63 -1.92
C SER A 114 -8.81 8.79 -0.94
N ALA A 115 -9.02 8.60 0.37
CA ALA A 115 -8.68 9.60 1.37
C ALA A 115 -7.16 9.84 1.42
N GLY A 116 -6.37 8.77 1.36
CA GLY A 116 -4.91 8.86 1.28
C GLY A 116 -4.46 9.55 0.01
N LEU A 117 -5.05 9.22 -1.15
CA LEU A 117 -4.75 9.88 -2.43
C LEU A 117 -5.00 11.39 -2.37
N LYS A 118 -6.18 11.83 -1.90
CA LYS A 118 -6.51 13.24 -1.71
C LYS A 118 -5.56 13.92 -0.72
N GLY A 119 -5.22 13.21 0.36
CA GLY A 119 -4.26 13.67 1.36
C GLY A 119 -2.87 13.89 0.77
N GLY A 120 -2.36 12.93 -0.02
CA GLY A 120 -1.06 13.03 -0.68
C GLY A 120 -0.98 14.19 -1.66
N LEU A 121 -2.01 14.41 -2.48
CA LEU A 121 -2.06 15.55 -3.40
C LEU A 121 -2.07 16.89 -2.64
N ALA A 122 -2.91 17.01 -1.60
CA ALA A 122 -2.99 18.23 -0.79
C ALA A 122 -1.68 18.49 -0.01
N GLY A 123 -1.09 17.43 0.56
CA GLY A 123 0.22 17.49 1.20
C GLY A 123 1.31 17.90 0.22
N GLY A 124 1.28 17.39 -1.01
CA GLY A 124 2.19 17.75 -2.09
C GLY A 124 2.12 19.24 -2.42
N VAL A 125 0.92 19.82 -2.49
CA VAL A 125 0.74 21.28 -2.67
C VAL A 125 1.36 22.06 -1.51
N ALA A 126 1.08 21.66 -0.26
CA ALA A 126 1.65 22.33 0.91
C ALA A 126 3.19 22.28 0.94
N MET A 127 3.76 21.11 0.59
CA MET A 127 5.21 20.93 0.45
C MET A 127 5.79 21.85 -0.63
N ALA A 128 5.15 21.91 -1.81
CA ALA A 128 5.62 22.75 -2.92
C ALA A 128 5.61 24.24 -2.55
N VAL A 129 4.56 24.70 -1.86
CA VAL A 129 4.49 26.08 -1.35
C VAL A 129 5.64 26.36 -0.38
N LEU A 130 5.91 25.46 0.57
CA LEU A 130 6.99 25.67 1.54
C LEU A 130 8.38 25.62 0.89
N ALA A 131 8.58 24.71 -0.07
CA ALA A 131 9.81 24.63 -0.83
C ALA A 131 10.05 25.91 -1.65
N CYS A 132 9.03 26.43 -2.34
CA CYS A 132 9.12 27.71 -3.05
C CYS A 132 9.40 28.88 -2.10
N ALA A 133 8.79 28.89 -0.91
CA ALA A 133 9.09 29.90 0.12
C ALA A 133 10.57 29.83 0.56
N TYR A 134 11.10 28.63 0.80
CA TYR A 134 12.54 28.42 1.02
C TYR A 134 13.38 28.99 -0.12
N GLY A 135 13.02 28.67 -1.37
CA GLY A 135 13.71 29.18 -2.55
C GLY A 135 13.79 30.71 -2.57
N VAL A 136 12.69 31.40 -2.25
CA VAL A 136 12.66 32.86 -2.13
C VAL A 136 13.54 33.36 -0.98
N PHE A 137 13.41 32.78 0.22
CA PHE A 137 14.10 33.29 1.41
C PHE A 137 15.60 32.99 1.45
N LYS A 138 16.05 31.86 0.87
CA LYS A 138 17.43 31.40 0.97
C LYS A 138 18.21 31.49 -0.34
N ALA A 139 17.55 31.25 -1.47
CA ALA A 139 18.19 31.28 -2.79
C ALA A 139 17.79 32.50 -3.64
N GLY A 140 16.83 33.32 -3.18
CA GLY A 140 16.34 34.49 -3.90
C GLY A 140 15.44 34.15 -5.09
N SER A 141 14.99 32.90 -5.24
CA SER A 141 14.20 32.46 -6.39
C SER A 141 13.30 31.27 -6.08
N ILE A 142 12.03 31.32 -6.53
CA ILE A 142 11.10 30.19 -6.49
C ILE A 142 11.59 29.01 -7.36
N TRP A 143 12.47 29.27 -8.33
CA TRP A 143 12.96 28.27 -9.28
C TRP A 143 13.99 27.34 -8.66
N TYR A 144 14.66 27.78 -7.59
CA TYR A 144 15.69 26.99 -6.90
C TYR A 144 15.23 25.57 -6.52
N PRO A 145 14.17 25.39 -5.69
CA PRO A 145 13.69 24.06 -5.32
C PRO A 145 13.15 23.25 -6.50
N ILE A 146 12.58 23.91 -7.52
CA ILE A 146 12.02 23.26 -8.70
C ILE A 146 13.15 22.65 -9.54
N ASN A 147 14.18 23.44 -9.81
CA ASN A 147 15.34 22.99 -10.55
C ASN A 147 16.15 21.96 -9.76
N LEU A 148 16.24 22.12 -8.43
CA LEU A 148 16.87 21.13 -7.55
C LEU A 148 16.14 19.78 -7.58
N LEU A 149 14.81 19.78 -7.58
CA LEU A 149 14.02 18.55 -7.71
C LEU A 149 14.21 17.91 -9.09
N ALA A 150 14.23 18.71 -10.16
CA ALA A 150 14.51 18.17 -11.50
C ALA A 150 15.92 17.59 -11.61
N ALA A 151 16.89 18.16 -10.89
CA ALA A 151 18.27 17.71 -10.87
C ALA A 151 18.45 16.30 -10.33
N SER A 152 17.54 15.79 -9.50
CA SER A 152 17.59 14.42 -9.00
C SER A 152 17.40 13.35 -10.09
N VAL A 153 16.93 13.74 -11.27
CA VAL A 153 16.76 12.86 -12.44
C VAL A 153 17.63 13.34 -13.61
N TYR A 154 17.78 14.66 -13.75
CA TYR A 154 18.52 15.29 -14.84
C TYR A 154 19.75 16.05 -14.31
N ALA A 155 20.83 15.30 -14.08
CA ALA A 155 22.08 15.79 -13.46
C ALA A 155 22.81 16.89 -14.25
N GLN A 156 22.46 17.12 -15.52
CA GLN A 156 23.02 18.21 -16.33
C GLN A 156 22.77 19.59 -15.69
N SER A 157 21.64 19.74 -14.98
CA SER A 157 21.22 20.99 -14.33
C SER A 157 22.15 21.43 -13.18
N LEU A 158 22.77 20.49 -12.46
CA LEU A 158 23.75 20.78 -11.39
C LEU A 158 25.11 21.19 -11.95
N ARG A 159 25.47 20.75 -13.16
CA ARG A 159 26.80 20.99 -13.76
C ARG A 159 27.01 22.43 -14.24
N LEU A 160 25.95 23.24 -14.30
CA LEU A 160 25.97 24.55 -14.93
C LEU A 160 26.04 25.75 -13.95
N GLY A 161 26.25 25.50 -12.65
CA GLY A 161 26.54 26.52 -11.64
C GLY A 161 25.30 27.09 -10.91
N GLY A 162 25.50 27.64 -9.71
CA GLY A 162 24.41 28.02 -8.79
C GLY A 162 23.43 29.09 -9.32
N SER A 163 23.82 29.93 -10.27
CA SER A 163 22.93 30.90 -10.92
C SER A 163 21.88 30.24 -11.82
N GLN A 164 22.17 29.07 -12.40
CA GLN A 164 21.21 28.36 -13.24
C GLN A 164 20.07 27.73 -12.43
N LEU A 165 20.32 27.33 -11.18
CA LEU A 165 19.26 26.84 -10.30
C LEU A 165 18.22 27.93 -9.99
N ASN A 166 18.60 29.21 -10.06
CA ASN A 166 17.70 30.32 -9.77
C ASN A 166 16.90 30.80 -10.99
N ALA A 167 17.18 30.28 -12.18
CA ALA A 167 16.54 30.69 -13.43
C ALA A 167 15.36 29.78 -13.81
N PHE A 168 14.43 30.31 -14.60
CA PHE A 168 13.34 29.50 -15.14
C PHE A 168 13.85 28.58 -16.26
N HIS A 169 13.54 27.29 -16.15
CA HIS A 169 13.75 26.30 -17.21
C HIS A 169 12.46 25.48 -17.41
N PRO A 170 11.87 25.48 -18.62
CA PRO A 170 10.61 24.79 -18.87
C PRO A 170 10.72 23.27 -18.67
N ASP A 171 11.85 22.68 -19.06
CA ASP A 171 12.09 21.24 -18.94
C ASP A 171 12.20 20.81 -17.48
N SER A 172 12.93 21.57 -16.67
CA SER A 172 13.05 21.34 -15.23
C SER A 172 11.70 21.48 -14.52
N LEU A 173 10.89 22.49 -14.89
CA LEU A 173 9.54 22.61 -14.34
C LEU A 173 8.68 21.40 -14.69
N ALA A 174 8.71 20.93 -15.95
CA ALA A 174 7.95 19.76 -16.38
C ALA A 174 8.36 18.49 -15.63
N ILE A 175 9.67 18.24 -15.51
CA ILE A 175 10.22 17.09 -14.78
C ILE A 175 9.85 17.17 -13.30
N ALA A 176 10.05 18.33 -12.66
CA ALA A 176 9.75 18.53 -11.25
C ALA A 176 8.25 18.36 -10.95
N LEU A 177 7.37 18.91 -11.79
CA LEU A 177 5.91 18.73 -11.64
C LEU A 177 5.51 17.26 -11.78
N LEU A 178 6.04 16.56 -12.77
CA LEU A 178 5.74 15.14 -12.99
C LEU A 178 6.23 14.29 -11.82
N LEU A 179 7.49 14.47 -11.40
CA LEU A 179 8.09 13.74 -10.29
C LEU A 179 7.34 14.01 -8.98
N HIS A 180 7.04 15.28 -8.70
CA HIS A 180 6.34 15.67 -7.48
C HIS A 180 4.91 15.12 -7.44
N ALA A 181 4.17 15.20 -8.56
CA ALA A 181 2.83 14.65 -8.67
C ALA A 181 2.82 13.12 -8.50
N LEU A 182 3.77 12.44 -9.15
CA LEU A 182 3.91 10.98 -9.06
C LEU A 182 4.23 10.53 -7.63
N VAL A 183 5.24 11.13 -7.00
CA VAL A 183 5.67 10.78 -5.65
C VAL A 183 4.59 11.14 -4.63
N SER A 184 3.97 12.32 -4.72
CA SER A 184 2.87 12.71 -3.83
C SER A 184 1.67 11.77 -3.94
N THR A 185 1.36 11.30 -5.16
CA THR A 185 0.32 10.30 -5.41
C THR A 185 0.68 8.96 -4.79
N ALA A 186 1.90 8.46 -5.03
CA ALA A 186 2.37 7.19 -4.51
C ALA A 186 2.40 7.17 -2.97
N VAL A 187 2.93 8.23 -2.36
CA VAL A 187 2.94 8.41 -0.90
C VAL A 187 1.52 8.51 -0.35
N GLY A 188 0.62 9.24 -1.03
CA GLY A 188 -0.79 9.31 -0.66
C GLY A 188 -1.50 7.96 -0.71
N LEU A 189 -1.26 7.17 -1.75
CA LEU A 189 -1.80 5.81 -1.88
C LEU A 189 -1.27 4.88 -0.79
N LEU A 190 0.04 4.91 -0.54
CA LEU A 190 0.67 4.15 0.54
C LEU A 190 0.05 4.54 1.90
N TYR A 191 -0.05 5.83 2.16
CA TYR A 191 -0.65 6.34 3.38
C TYR A 191 -2.09 5.85 3.54
N GLY A 192 -2.91 5.94 2.48
CA GLY A 192 -4.29 5.43 2.44
C GLY A 192 -4.38 3.93 2.70
N ALA A 193 -3.49 3.14 2.10
CA ALA A 193 -3.41 1.69 2.31
C ALA A 193 -2.99 1.31 3.73
N MET A 194 -2.26 2.19 4.43
CA MET A 194 -1.84 1.97 5.82
C MET A 194 -2.87 2.41 6.86
N LEU A 195 -3.90 3.17 6.49
CA LEU A 195 -4.93 3.66 7.43
C LEU A 195 -5.68 2.54 8.19
N PRO A 196 -5.98 1.37 7.61
CA PRO A 196 -6.58 0.25 8.34
C PRO A 196 -5.69 -0.26 9.49
N MET A 197 -4.36 -0.26 9.28
CA MET A 197 -3.38 -0.75 10.25
C MET A 197 -3.12 0.26 11.39
N PHE A 198 -3.23 1.56 11.10
CA PHE A 198 -2.84 2.64 12.02
C PHE A 198 -3.91 3.73 12.19
N SER A 199 -5.19 3.33 12.25
CA SER A 199 -6.36 4.21 12.20
C SER A 199 -6.47 5.26 13.31
N ARG A 200 -5.72 5.12 14.42
CA ARG A 200 -5.90 5.95 15.61
C ARG A 200 -5.23 7.32 15.54
N ARG A 201 -4.13 7.48 14.80
CA ARG A 201 -3.38 8.76 14.75
C ARG A 201 -2.77 9.07 13.37
N PRO A 202 -3.60 9.33 12.34
CA PRO A 202 -3.13 9.58 10.98
C PRO A 202 -2.10 10.73 10.90
N ILE A 203 -2.36 11.84 11.61
CA ILE A 203 -1.47 13.01 11.61
C ILE A 203 -0.08 12.71 12.19
N ILE A 204 0.04 11.84 13.21
CA ILE A 204 1.36 11.47 13.75
C ILE A 204 2.12 10.59 12.77
N LEU A 205 1.41 9.65 12.13
CA LEU A 205 2.02 8.76 11.14
C LEU A 205 2.53 9.55 9.94
N GLY A 206 1.68 10.40 9.37
CA GLY A 206 2.02 11.23 8.21
C GLY A 206 2.94 12.40 8.55
N GLY A 207 2.71 13.11 9.65
CA GLY A 207 3.36 14.38 9.99
C GLY A 207 4.61 14.27 10.88
N LEU A 208 4.90 13.10 11.46
CA LEU A 208 6.10 12.91 12.28
C LEU A 208 6.89 11.67 11.87
N ILE A 209 6.27 10.49 11.95
CA ILE A 209 6.98 9.21 11.72
C ILE A 209 7.49 9.12 10.28
N GLY A 210 6.60 9.35 9.29
CA GLY A 210 6.96 9.35 7.88
C GLY A 210 8.11 10.32 7.55
N PRO A 211 7.99 11.62 7.90
CA PRO A 211 9.02 12.63 7.65
C PRO A 211 10.38 12.28 8.22
N VAL A 212 10.43 11.76 9.46
CA VAL A 212 11.69 11.35 10.10
C VAL A 212 12.32 10.18 9.35
N LEU A 213 11.55 9.13 9.07
CA LEU A 213 12.05 7.94 8.37
C LEU A 213 12.52 8.28 6.94
N TRP A 214 11.74 9.09 6.21
CA TRP A 214 12.04 9.44 4.83
C TRP A 214 13.21 10.42 4.72
N SER A 215 13.30 11.40 5.62
CA SER A 215 14.45 12.31 5.64
C SER A 215 15.73 11.56 6.02
N GLY A 216 15.68 10.66 7.01
CA GLY A 216 16.85 9.85 7.39
C GLY A 216 17.32 8.91 6.28
N LEU A 217 16.40 8.27 5.56
CA LEU A 217 16.72 7.45 4.40
C LEU A 217 17.34 8.28 3.27
N LEU A 218 16.70 9.40 2.89
CA LEU A 218 17.19 10.25 1.80
C LEU A 218 18.53 10.89 2.14
N TYR A 219 18.74 11.33 3.39
CA TYR A 219 20.04 11.80 3.87
C TYR A 219 21.12 10.75 3.62
N SER A 220 20.89 9.54 4.12
CA SER A 220 21.87 8.45 4.04
C SER A 220 22.15 8.01 2.59
N MET A 221 21.11 7.95 1.75
CA MET A 221 21.24 7.53 0.36
C MET A 221 21.87 8.60 -0.53
N LEU A 222 21.50 9.88 -0.35
CA LEU A 222 22.07 10.97 -1.15
C LEU A 222 23.54 11.19 -0.85
N SER A 223 23.97 11.07 0.41
CA SER A 223 25.39 11.16 0.75
C SER A 223 26.26 10.09 0.05
N LEU A 224 25.67 8.94 -0.29
CA LEU A 224 26.35 7.87 -1.00
C LEU A 224 26.26 8.01 -2.53
N LEU A 225 25.08 8.38 -3.03
CA LEU A 225 24.76 8.30 -4.46
C LEU A 225 25.01 9.63 -5.21
N ASP A 226 24.70 10.76 -4.58
CA ASP A 226 24.83 12.08 -5.18
C ASP A 226 25.15 13.16 -4.12
N PRO A 227 26.40 13.20 -3.64
CA PRO A 227 26.83 14.19 -2.64
C PRO A 227 26.77 15.63 -3.18
N LEU A 228 26.77 15.81 -4.51
CA LEU A 228 26.61 17.13 -5.11
C LEU A 228 25.18 17.64 -4.93
N LEU A 229 24.18 16.82 -5.24
CA LEU A 229 22.78 17.16 -4.98
C LEU A 229 22.54 17.39 -3.48
N GLU A 230 23.13 16.55 -2.61
CA GLU A 230 23.03 16.69 -1.16
C GLU A 230 23.52 18.07 -0.68
N SER A 231 24.63 18.57 -1.24
CA SER A 231 25.21 19.86 -0.85
C SER A 231 24.29 21.08 -1.08
N HIS A 232 23.25 20.92 -1.89
CA HIS A 232 22.24 21.94 -2.18
C HIS A 232 20.95 21.78 -1.36
N ILE A 233 20.84 20.74 -0.54
CA ILE A 233 19.67 20.50 0.30
C ILE A 233 19.89 21.14 1.68
N ASP A 234 19.06 22.14 2.01
CA ASP A 234 18.90 22.56 3.39
C ASP A 234 18.00 21.56 4.13
N TRP A 235 18.63 20.71 4.95
CA TRP A 235 17.94 19.63 5.64
C TRP A 235 16.85 20.09 6.62
N LEU A 236 16.99 21.29 7.20
CA LEU A 236 15.98 21.82 8.11
C LEU A 236 14.71 22.16 7.33
N TRP A 237 14.84 22.88 6.22
CA TRP A 237 13.71 23.20 5.34
C TRP A 237 13.14 21.98 4.64
N PHE A 238 13.99 21.01 4.28
CA PHE A 238 13.56 19.73 3.73
C PHE A 238 12.66 18.97 4.72
N ILE A 239 13.13 18.76 5.95
CA ILE A 239 12.35 18.09 7.00
C ILE A 239 11.07 18.87 7.31
N ALA A 240 11.14 20.20 7.41
CA ALA A 240 9.95 21.04 7.63
C ALA A 240 8.91 20.86 6.52
N SER A 241 9.34 20.74 5.26
CA SER A 241 8.47 20.50 4.10
C SER A 241 7.83 19.11 4.12
N GLN A 242 8.57 18.09 4.57
CA GLN A 242 8.03 16.75 4.79
C GLN A 242 6.98 16.72 5.92
N VAL A 243 7.24 17.42 7.02
CA VAL A 243 6.29 17.57 8.13
C VAL A 243 5.02 18.29 7.68
N ALA A 244 5.16 19.38 6.91
CA ALA A 244 4.03 20.12 6.35
C ALA A 244 3.17 19.25 5.42
N PHE A 245 3.80 18.47 4.53
CA PHE A 245 3.12 17.47 3.71
C PHE A 245 2.28 16.53 4.56
N GLY A 246 2.91 15.94 5.57
CA GLY A 246 2.31 14.93 6.43
C GLY A 246 1.14 15.43 7.27
N ILE A 247 1.28 16.63 7.84
CA ILE A 247 0.22 17.30 8.61
C ILE A 247 -0.98 17.56 7.69
N VAL A 248 -0.75 18.17 6.52
CA VAL A 248 -1.84 18.51 5.59
C VAL A 248 -2.51 17.25 5.06
N ALA A 249 -1.74 16.22 4.68
CA ALA A 249 -2.28 14.94 4.27
C ALA A 249 -3.14 14.30 5.38
N GLY A 250 -2.66 14.31 6.62
CA GLY A 250 -3.41 13.85 7.78
C GLY A 250 -4.70 14.63 8.05
N LEU A 251 -4.66 15.96 7.96
CA LEU A 251 -5.83 16.82 8.12
C LEU A 251 -6.89 16.56 7.04
N VAL A 252 -6.47 16.35 5.78
CA VAL A 252 -7.38 15.99 4.70
C VAL A 252 -8.01 14.61 4.93
N VAL A 253 -7.20 13.62 5.34
CA VAL A 253 -7.69 12.27 5.63
C VAL A 253 -8.71 12.25 6.77
N VAL A 254 -8.43 12.93 7.89
CA VAL A 254 -9.31 12.96 9.06
C VAL A 254 -10.67 13.59 8.73
N ARG A 255 -10.71 14.50 7.75
CA ARG A 255 -11.96 15.12 7.25
C ARG A 255 -12.73 14.22 6.27
N GLN A 256 -12.14 13.14 5.76
CA GLN A 256 -12.87 12.22 4.88
C GLN A 256 -13.76 11.27 5.70
N PRO A 257 -15.00 10.99 5.24
CA PRO A 257 -15.87 10.05 5.91
C PRO A 257 -15.26 8.65 5.92
N ARG A 258 -15.41 7.95 7.05
CA ARG A 258 -14.99 6.55 7.18
C ARG A 258 -16.06 5.65 6.57
N THR A 259 -15.62 4.69 5.77
CA THR A 259 -16.48 3.68 5.15
C THR A 259 -16.46 2.40 5.99
N PRO A 260 -17.60 1.68 6.10
CA PRO A 260 -17.63 0.35 6.69
C PRO A 260 -16.65 -0.58 5.99
N THR A 261 -15.95 -1.41 6.76
CA THR A 261 -15.12 -2.48 6.20
C THR A 261 -16.02 -3.52 5.54
N ARG A 262 -15.63 -3.98 4.35
CA ARG A 262 -16.36 -4.99 3.57
C ARG A 262 -15.68 -6.37 3.65
N GLU A 263 -14.98 -6.64 4.75
CA GLU A 263 -14.20 -7.88 4.94
C GLU A 263 -15.09 -9.13 4.86
N ASN A 264 -16.33 -9.04 5.34
CA ASN A 264 -17.34 -10.10 5.34
C ASN A 264 -18.17 -10.20 4.04
N VAL A 265 -17.94 -9.32 3.07
CA VAL A 265 -18.73 -9.27 1.83
C VAL A 265 -18.00 -10.05 0.73
N ALA A 266 -18.71 -10.90 -0.02
CA ALA A 266 -18.11 -11.64 -1.13
C ALA A 266 -17.41 -10.71 -2.13
N PHE A 267 -16.30 -11.16 -2.71
CA PHE A 267 -15.48 -10.35 -3.62
C PHE A 267 -16.29 -9.78 -4.79
N ALA A 268 -17.17 -10.57 -5.41
CA ALA A 268 -18.02 -10.14 -6.52
C ALA A 268 -18.88 -8.91 -6.16
N ILE A 269 -19.47 -8.91 -4.96
CA ILE A 269 -20.26 -7.77 -4.44
C ILE A 269 -19.35 -6.57 -4.18
N ARG A 270 -18.13 -6.77 -3.67
CA ARG A 270 -17.15 -5.67 -3.50
C ARG A 270 -16.72 -5.06 -4.83
N ALA A 271 -16.57 -5.87 -5.87
CA ALA A 271 -16.17 -5.46 -7.21
C ALA A 271 -17.30 -4.81 -8.02
N GLY A 272 -18.52 -4.71 -7.47
CA GLY A 272 -19.68 -4.15 -8.18
C GLY A 272 -20.20 -5.07 -9.29
N VAL A 273 -19.88 -6.36 -9.25
CA VAL A 273 -20.40 -7.34 -10.21
C VAL A 273 -21.81 -7.73 -9.78
N GLU A 274 -22.80 -7.10 -10.42
CA GLU A 274 -24.21 -7.47 -10.29
C GLU A 274 -24.46 -8.74 -11.12
N ALA A 275 -24.33 -9.92 -10.51
CA ALA A 275 -24.63 -11.20 -11.15
C ALA A 275 -25.90 -11.83 -10.55
N PRO A 276 -26.93 -12.15 -11.36
CA PRO A 276 -28.10 -12.88 -10.90
C PRO A 276 -27.70 -14.21 -10.23
N GLY A 277 -28.16 -14.45 -9.01
CA GLY A 277 -27.87 -15.68 -8.25
C GLY A 277 -26.68 -15.63 -7.27
N THR A 278 -26.02 -14.47 -7.09
CA THR A 278 -24.96 -14.30 -6.09
C THR A 278 -25.46 -13.90 -4.69
N MET A 279 -26.76 -13.62 -4.55
CA MET A 279 -27.40 -13.56 -3.24
C MET A 279 -27.70 -14.99 -2.79
N ALA A 280 -26.98 -15.48 -1.77
CA ALA A 280 -27.47 -16.61 -1.01
C ALA A 280 -28.89 -16.25 -0.51
N PRO A 281 -29.86 -17.18 -0.51
CA PRO A 281 -31.14 -16.93 0.11
C PRO A 281 -30.87 -16.51 1.55
N HIS A 282 -31.38 -15.35 1.95
CA HIS A 282 -31.44 -14.99 3.36
C HIS A 282 -32.13 -16.15 4.08
N ALA A 283 -31.37 -16.97 4.81
CA ALA A 283 -31.94 -17.72 5.90
C ALA A 283 -32.52 -16.66 6.84
N SER A 284 -33.84 -16.69 6.95
CA SER A 284 -34.67 -15.76 7.69
C SER A 284 -34.14 -15.47 9.09
N GLY A 285 -34.09 -14.17 9.43
CA GLY A 285 -34.12 -13.71 10.81
C GLY A 285 -32.78 -13.28 11.39
N GLU A 286 -32.36 -12.06 11.07
CA GLU A 286 -31.47 -11.32 11.96
C GLU A 286 -31.82 -9.82 11.86
N GLU A 287 -32.85 -9.39 12.59
CA GLU A 287 -32.95 -7.99 12.99
C GLU A 287 -31.82 -7.72 14.00
N ARG A 288 -30.94 -6.77 13.68
CA ARG A 288 -29.90 -6.31 14.59
C ARG A 288 -30.35 -5.00 15.25
N PRO A 289 -30.12 -4.81 16.56
CA PRO A 289 -30.23 -3.51 17.22
C PRO A 289 -29.18 -2.51 16.75
#